data_AF-A0A3B9V8P4-F1
#
_entry.id   AF-A0A3B9V8P4-F1
#
_cell.length_a   1.000
_cell.length_b   1.000
_cell.length_c   1.000
_cell.angle_alpha   90.00
_cell.angle_beta   90.00
_cell.angle_gamma   90.00
#
_symmetry.space_group_name_H-M   'P 1'
#
loop_
_entity.id
_entity.type
_entity.pdbx_description
1 polymer ?
#
loop_
_entity_poly.entity_id
_entity_poly.type
_entity_poly.pdbx_seq_one_letter_code
_entity_poly.pdbx_strand_id
1 'polypeptide(L)' 'RASNDHYKCLYLIQNPSWQGEGVVVDTRGDKALFMIPEVGMMTQIKFKTLPERDEKVLLKVSSVDLVERLVNFKPA' A
#
# COMPACT_ATOMS: atom_id res chain seq x y z
N ARG A 1 -2.95 11.37 -14.11
CA ARG A 1 -2.40 10.59 -12.97
C ARG A 1 -2.73 11.24 -11.62
N ALA A 2 -2.43 12.52 -11.42
CA ALA A 2 -2.70 13.22 -10.15
C ALA A 2 -4.15 13.12 -9.64
N SER A 3 -5.14 13.29 -10.52
CA SER A 3 -6.56 13.13 -10.15
C SER A 3 -6.88 11.70 -9.68
N ASN A 4 -6.35 10.68 -10.35
CA ASN A 4 -6.59 9.28 -9.98
C ASN A 4 -6.03 8.99 -8.58
N ASP A 5 -4.82 9.46 -8.28
CA ASP A 5 -4.21 9.24 -6.98
C ASP A 5 -4.93 10.03 -5.86
N HIS A 6 -5.47 11.22 -6.18
CA HIS A 6 -6.34 11.95 -5.27
C HIS A 6 -7.64 11.18 -4.95
N TYR A 7 -8.34 10.64 -5.96
CA TYR A 7 -9.56 9.86 -5.73
C TYR A 7 -9.30 8.55 -4.98
N LYS A 8 -8.14 7.90 -5.18
CA LYS A 8 -7.74 6.74 -4.37
C LYS A 8 -7.55 7.09 -2.90
N CYS A 9 -6.93 8.24 -2.63
CA CYS A 9 -6.81 8.75 -1.25
C CYS A 9 -8.18 9.00 -0.64
N LEU A 10 -9.10 9.65 -1.38
CA LEU A 10 -10.46 9.90 -0.91
C LEU A 10 -11.22 8.60 -0.63
N TYR A 11 -11.12 7.60 -1.53
CA TYR A 11 -11.71 6.28 -1.33
C TYR A 11 -11.21 5.63 -0.03
N LEU A 12 -9.90 5.65 0.24
CA LEU A 12 -9.33 5.07 1.45
C LEU A 12 -9.69 5.84 2.73
N ILE A 13 -9.87 7.16 2.65
CA ILE A 13 -10.38 7.98 3.77
C ILE A 13 -11.84 7.60 4.09
N GLN A 14 -12.66 7.38 3.06
CA GLN A 14 -14.06 6.98 3.22
C GLN A 14 -14.24 5.54 3.72
N ASN A 15 -13.21 4.69 3.59
CA ASN A 15 -13.21 3.29 3.99
C ASN A 15 -12.12 3.00 5.03
N PRO A 16 -12.25 3.50 6.28
CA PRO A 16 -11.19 3.39 7.29
C PRO A 16 -10.89 1.95 7.75
N SER A 17 -11.84 1.03 7.55
CA SER A 17 -11.67 -0.40 7.81
C SER A 17 -11.10 -1.18 6.62
N TRP A 18 -10.72 -0.50 5.54
CA TRP A 18 -10.20 -1.13 4.34
C TRP A 18 -8.98 -2.01 4.66
N GLN A 19 -9.05 -3.24 4.15
CA GLN A 19 -7.94 -4.19 4.11
C GLN A 19 -7.93 -4.79 2.72
N GLY A 20 -6.75 -4.96 2.14
CA GLY A 20 -6.61 -5.50 0.80
C GLY A 20 -5.30 -6.24 0.62
N GLU A 21 -5.25 -7.07 -0.42
CA GLU A 21 -4.07 -7.86 -0.75
C GLU A 21 -3.00 -6.98 -1.41
N GLY A 22 -1.80 -7.00 -0.84
CA GLY A 22 -0.58 -6.51 -1.47
C GLY A 22 0.27 -7.68 -1.94
N VAL A 23 0.75 -7.63 -3.18
CA VAL A 23 1.67 -8.61 -3.76
C VAL A 23 3.09 -8.04 -3.75
N VAL A 24 4.06 -8.79 -3.24
CA VAL A 24 5.48 -8.38 -3.25
C VAL A 24 6.03 -8.45 -4.66
N VAL A 25 6.46 -7.31 -5.20
CA VAL A 25 7.03 -7.23 -6.56
C VAL A 25 8.55 -7.07 -6.56
N ASP A 26 9.12 -6.53 -5.48
CA ASP A 26 10.57 -6.36 -5.32
C ASP A 26 10.92 -6.26 -3.82
N THR A 27 12.14 -6.60 -3.45
CA THR A 27 12.69 -6.44 -2.09
C THR A 27 14.05 -5.78 -2.17
N ARG A 28 14.27 -4.66 -1.46
CA ARG A 28 15.53 -3.92 -1.43
C ARG A 28 15.90 -3.54 -0.01
N GLY A 29 17.03 -4.05 0.47
CA GLY A 29 17.48 -3.79 1.84
C GLY A 29 16.46 -4.35 2.85
N ASP A 30 15.91 -3.50 3.71
CA ASP A 30 14.91 -3.85 4.73
C ASP A 30 13.46 -3.54 4.29
N LYS A 31 13.24 -3.19 3.02
CA LYS A 31 11.93 -2.82 2.48
C LYS A 31 11.49 -3.77 1.38
N ALA A 32 10.20 -4.09 1.39
CA ALA A 32 9.51 -4.75 0.28
C ALA A 32 8.61 -3.75 -0.44
N LEU A 33 8.65 -3.79 -1.77
CA LEU A 33 7.75 -3.05 -2.66
C LEU A 33 6.52 -3.93 -2.92
N PHE A 34 5.35 -3.39 -2.62
CA PHE A 34 4.07 -4.04 -2.87
C PHE A 34 3.36 -3.38 -4.03
N MET A 35 2.69 -4.19 -4.84
CA MET A 35 1.60 -3.76 -5.70
C MET A 35 0.29 -4.14 -5.00
N ILE A 36 -0.62 -3.18 -4.87
CA ILE A 36 -1.96 -3.38 -4.32
C ILE A 36 -2.94 -3.30 -5.49
N PRO A 37 -3.38 -4.44 -6.05
CA PRO A 37 -4.14 -4.44 -7.31
C PRO A 37 -5.49 -3.74 -7.18
N GLU A 38 -6.20 -3.93 -6.08
CA GLU A 38 -7.55 -3.41 -5.85
C GLU A 38 -7.64 -1.88 -5.99
N VAL A 39 -6.68 -1.16 -5.40
CA VAL A 39 -6.61 0.31 -5.48
C VAL A 39 -5.61 0.80 -6.54
N GLY A 40 -4.91 -0.10 -7.22
CA GLY A 40 -3.90 0.21 -8.22
C GLY A 40 -2.79 1.12 -7.66
N MET A 41 -2.28 0.82 -6.47
CA MET A 41 -1.20 1.56 -5.81
C MET A 41 0.04 0.70 -5.61
N MET A 42 1.21 1.33 -5.53
CA MET A 42 2.44 0.69 -5.09
C MET A 42 2.97 1.37 -3.84
N THR A 43 3.56 0.61 -2.94
CA THR A 43 4.07 1.13 -1.67
C THR A 43 5.29 0.35 -1.19
N GLN A 44 6.20 1.02 -0.49
CA GLN A 44 7.35 0.38 0.14
C GLN A 44 7.11 0.28 1.64
N ILE A 45 7.18 -0.94 2.17
CA ILE A 45 6.94 -1.21 3.58
C ILE A 45 8.19 -1.87 4.15
N LYS A 46 8.63 -1.39 5.32
CA LYS A 46 9.75 -1.98 6.05
C LYS A 46 9.31 -3.24 6.80
N PHE A 47 10.08 -4.31 6.68
CA PHE A 47 9.82 -5.58 7.36
C PHE A 47 11.00 -5.98 8.24
N LYS A 48 10.72 -6.70 9.33
CA LYS A 48 11.76 -7.38 10.12
C LYS A 48 12.27 -8.63 9.40
N THR A 49 11.34 -9.39 8.86
CA THR A 49 11.60 -10.54 7.99
C THR A 49 10.96 -10.21 6.65
N LEU A 50 11.77 -10.08 5.60
CA LEU A 50 11.26 -9.75 4.27
C LEU A 50 10.36 -10.88 3.76
N PRO A 51 9.18 -10.56 3.23
CA PRO A 51 8.37 -11.52 2.52
C PRO A 51 9.04 -11.89 1.18
N GLU A 52 8.71 -13.07 0.67
CA GLU A 52 9.23 -13.55 -0.60
C GLU A 52 8.59 -12.81 -1.79
N ARG A 53 9.25 -12.85 -2.94
CA ARG A 53 8.69 -12.31 -4.18
C ARG A 53 7.43 -13.08 -4.55
N ASP A 54 6.42 -12.36 -5.07
CA ASP A 54 5.10 -12.87 -5.41
C ASP A 54 4.26 -13.33 -4.19
N GLU A 55 4.77 -13.17 -2.96
CA GLU A 55 4.01 -13.40 -1.74
C GLU A 55 2.88 -12.37 -1.60
N LYS A 56 1.73 -12.84 -1.11
CA LYS A 56 0.53 -12.05 -0.85
C LYS A 56 0.44 -11.74 0.63
N VAL A 57 0.39 -10.46 0.98
CA VAL A 57 0.26 -9.97 2.36
C VAL A 57 -0.98 -9.12 2.47
N LEU A 58 -1.78 -9.36 3.51
CA LEU A 58 -2.93 -8.51 3.82
C LEU A 58 -2.44 -7.18 4.40
N LEU A 59 -2.81 -6.08 3.75
CA LEU A 59 -2.41 -4.72 4.12
C LEU A 59 -3.62 -3.91 4.58
N LYS A 60 -3.38 -2.96 5.48
CA LYS A 60 -4.32 -1.92 5.89
C LYS A 60 -3.70 -0.54 5.77
N VAL A 61 -4.54 0.48 5.70
CA VAL A 61 -4.09 1.89 5.68
C VAL A 61 -3.55 2.27 7.05
N SER A 62 -2.38 2.90 7.10
CA SER A 62 -1.86 3.52 8.33
C SER A 62 -2.12 5.02 8.37
N SER A 63 -1.97 5.70 7.23
CA SER A 63 -2.26 7.14 7.10
C SER A 63 -2.46 7.51 5.63
N VAL A 64 -3.22 8.59 5.41
CA VAL A 64 -3.45 9.19 4.09
C VAL A 64 -3.08 10.67 4.17
N ASP A 65 -2.23 11.11 3.27
CA ASP A 65 -1.98 12.52 2.99
C ASP A 65 -2.65 12.89 1.66
N LEU A 66 -3.77 13.60 1.75
CA LEU A 66 -4.56 13.96 0.58
C LEU A 66 -3.89 15.03 -0.29
N VAL A 67 -3.09 15.91 0.32
CA VAL A 67 -2.42 17.03 -0.36
C VAL A 67 -1.27 16.49 -1.21
N GLU A 68 -0.44 15.65 -0.61
CA GLU A 68 0.68 15.00 -1.29
C GLU A 68 0.25 13.78 -2.12
N ARG A 69 -0.99 13.30 -1.94
CA ARG A 69 -1.55 12.08 -2.55
C ARG A 69 -0.74 10.83 -2.18
N LEU A 70 -0.32 10.77 -0.92
CA LEU A 70 0.46 9.68 -0.36
C LEU A 70 -0.41 8.84 0.56
N VAL A 71 -0.25 7.52 0.46
CA VAL A 71 -0.89 6.57 1.37
C VAL A 71 0.18 5.66 1.93
N ASN A 72 0.25 5.60 3.25
CA ASN A 72 1.11 4.66 3.95
C ASN A 72 0.28 3.42 4.32
N PHE A 73 0.84 2.26 4.03
CA PHE A 73 0.24 0.97 4.33
C PHE A 73 1.11 0.21 5.33
N LYS A 74 0.49 -0.73 6.04
CA LYS A 74 1.15 -1.67 6.95
C LYS A 74 0.47 -3.03 6.89
N PRO A 75 1.14 -4.11 7.30
CA PRO A 75 0.48 -5.40 7.50
C PRO A 75 -0.74 -5.26 8.42
N ALA A 76 -1.83 -5.96 8.06
CA ALA A 76 -3.09 -5.94 8.79
C ALA A 76 -2.97 -6.54 10.20
#